data_AF-Q6X0M6-F1
#
_entry.id   AF-Q6X0M6-F1
#
_cell.length_a   1.000
_cell.length_b   1.000
_cell.length_c   1.000
_cell.angle_alpha   90.00
_cell.angle_beta   90.00
_cell.angle_gamma   90.00
#
_symmetry.space_group_name_H-M   'P 1'
#
loop_
_entity.id
_entity.type
_entity.pdbx_description
1 polymer ?
#
loop_
_entity_poly.entity_id
_entity_poly.type
_entity_poly.pdbx_seq_one_letter_code
_entity_poly.pdbx_strand_id
1 'polypeptide(L)'
;MRPPSPSIHFLLQILLVCLLHRPSFAVKKSYVVYLGAHSHGPELSSVDFNQVTQSHHDFLGSFLGSSNTAKDSIFYSYTRHINGFAATLDEEVAVEIAKHPKVLSVFENRGRKLHTTRSWDFMELEHNGVIQSSSIWKKARFGEGVIIGNLDTG
;
A
#
# COMPACT_ATOMS: atom_id res chain seq x y z
N MET A 1 18.20 42.19 47.73
CA MET A 1 17.42 41.19 46.97
C MET A 1 18.20 39.89 46.98
N ARG A 2 17.59 38.75 47.35
CA ARG A 2 18.25 37.44 47.40
C ARG A 2 18.14 36.78 46.01
N PRO A 3 19.22 36.23 45.44
CA PRO A 3 19.13 35.59 44.12
C PRO A 3 18.21 34.36 44.17
N PRO A 4 17.48 34.07 43.09
CA PRO A 4 16.64 32.88 42.99
C PRO A 4 17.45 31.59 43.19
N SER A 5 16.81 30.57 43.77
CA SER A 5 17.48 29.30 44.07
C SER A 5 17.80 28.52 42.77
N PRO A 6 18.90 27.76 42.73
CA PRO A 6 19.27 26.95 41.56
C PRO A 6 18.18 25.95 41.15
N SER A 7 17.35 25.49 42.09
CA SER A 7 16.19 24.63 41.83
C SER A 7 15.12 25.31 40.96
N ILE A 8 14.91 26.62 41.13
CA ILE A 8 13.94 27.39 40.34
C ILE A 8 14.43 27.53 38.90
N HIS A 9 15.73 27.75 38.70
CA HIS A 9 16.32 27.81 37.36
C HIS A 9 16.21 26.48 36.62
N PHE A 10 16.44 25.36 37.31
CA PHE A 10 16.31 24.03 36.73
C PHE A 10 14.85 23.72 36.32
N LEU A 11 13.88 24.05 37.17
CA LEU A 11 12.45 23.94 36.86
C LEU A 11 12.04 24.84 35.68
N LEU A 12 12.55 26.07 35.61
CA LEU A 12 12.30 26.97 34.49
C LEU A 12 12.87 26.41 33.17
N GLN A 13 14.04 25.80 33.22
CA GLN A 13 14.65 25.16 32.05
C GLN A 13 13.84 23.96 31.57
N ILE A 14 13.38 23.09 32.47
CA ILE A 14 12.48 21.98 32.12
C ILE A 14 11.18 22.51 31.50
N LEU A 15 10.55 23.51 32.13
CA LEU A 15 9.31 24.12 31.62
C LEU A 15 9.51 24.73 30.23
N LEU A 16 10.63 25.44 30.01
CA LEU A 16 10.99 26.00 28.71
C LEU A 16 11.18 24.91 27.66
N VAL A 17 11.87 23.81 28.01
CA VAL A 17 12.04 22.65 27.11
C VAL A 17 10.71 21.99 26.76
N CYS A 18 9.80 21.84 27.74
CA CYS A 18 8.45 21.30 27.51
C CYS A 18 7.60 22.22 26.62
N LEU A 19 7.68 23.54 26.81
CA LEU A 19 6.95 24.54 26.01
C LEU A 19 7.51 24.66 24.58
N LEU A 20 8.80 24.37 24.38
CA LEU A 20 9.44 24.36 23.06
C LEU A 20 9.26 23.02 22.32
N HIS A 21 8.91 21.94 23.04
CA HIS A 21 8.57 20.66 22.41
C HIS A 21 7.19 20.77 21.76
N ARG A 22 7.17 20.75 20.42
CA ARG A 22 5.91 20.56 19.70
C ARG A 22 5.45 19.12 19.89
N PRO A 23 4.18 18.88 20.27
CA PRO A 23 3.65 17.53 20.23
C PRO A 23 3.72 17.02 18.79
N SER A 24 4.48 15.95 18.57
CA SER A 24 4.44 15.21 17.32
C SER A 24 3.26 14.26 17.39
N PHE A 25 2.22 14.51 16.61
CA PHE A 25 1.18 13.52 16.39
C PHE A 25 1.70 12.55 15.33
N ALA A 26 1.75 11.26 15.65
CA ALA A 26 1.96 10.24 14.64
C ALA A 26 0.77 10.31 13.67
N VAL A 27 1.00 10.89 12.49
CA VAL A 27 -0.01 10.95 11.44
C VAL A 27 -0.05 9.58 10.78
N LYS A 28 -1.16 8.88 10.93
CA LYS A 28 -1.40 7.64 10.19
C LYS A 28 -1.40 7.92 8.70
N LYS A 29 -0.66 7.11 7.95
CA LYS A 29 -0.61 7.15 6.49
C LYS A 29 -1.14 5.84 5.93
N SER A 30 -1.49 5.87 4.65
CA SER A 30 -1.91 4.67 3.93
C SER A 30 -0.66 3.94 3.42
N TYR A 31 -0.56 2.64 3.66
CA TYR A 31 0.53 1.79 3.21
C TYR A 31 0.00 0.56 2.47
N VAL A 32 0.79 0.05 1.54
CA VAL A 32 0.60 -1.26 0.93
C VAL A 32 1.66 -2.21 1.51
N VAL A 33 1.20 -3.34 2.06
CA VAL A 33 2.03 -4.46 2.50
C VAL A 33 1.96 -5.55 1.44
N TYR A 34 3.07 -5.81 0.77
CA TYR A 34 3.18 -6.82 -0.27
C TYR A 34 3.82 -8.10 0.26
N LEU A 35 3.08 -9.20 0.16
CA LEU A 35 3.43 -10.53 0.67
C LEU A 35 3.83 -11.51 -0.46
N GLY A 36 3.90 -11.04 -1.71
CA GLY A 36 4.32 -11.83 -2.86
C GLY A 36 3.15 -12.41 -3.66
N ALA A 37 3.36 -13.61 -4.21
CA ALA A 37 2.31 -14.39 -4.86
C ALA A 37 1.65 -15.34 -3.85
N HIS A 38 0.39 -15.67 -4.10
CA HIS A 38 -0.26 -16.71 -3.32
C HIS A 38 0.20 -18.11 -3.75
N SER A 39 0.18 -19.06 -2.82
CA SER A 39 0.52 -20.46 -3.10
C SER A 39 -0.65 -21.28 -3.66
N HIS A 40 -1.84 -20.71 -3.77
CA HIS A 40 -3.04 -21.40 -4.26
C HIS A 40 -3.09 -21.46 -5.80
N GLY A 41 -3.68 -22.55 -6.31
CA GLY A 41 -3.78 -22.86 -7.74
C GLY A 41 -4.74 -21.94 -8.52
N PRO A 42 -4.89 -22.17 -9.84
CA PRO A 42 -5.63 -21.28 -10.74
C PRO A 42 -7.15 -21.28 -10.54
N GLU A 43 -7.73 -22.30 -9.92
CA GLU A 43 -9.15 -22.30 -9.51
C GLU A 43 -9.28 -21.69 -8.11
N LEU A 44 -9.83 -20.49 -8.03
CA LEU A 44 -10.13 -19.80 -6.77
C LEU A 44 -11.63 -19.69 -6.58
N SER A 45 -12.13 -20.21 -5.46
CA SER A 45 -13.49 -20.05 -5.00
C SER A 45 -13.64 -18.80 -4.11
N SER A 46 -14.88 -18.40 -3.84
CA SER A 46 -15.16 -17.34 -2.85
C SER A 46 -14.66 -17.67 -1.44
N VAL A 47 -14.58 -18.97 -1.11
CA VAL A 47 -14.06 -19.44 0.18
C VAL A 47 -12.56 -19.15 0.29
N ASP A 48 -11.81 -19.36 -0.80
CA ASP A 48 -10.36 -19.11 -0.84
C ASP A 48 -10.06 -17.62 -0.63
N PHE A 49 -10.82 -16.72 -1.26
CA PHE A 49 -10.66 -15.27 -1.08
C PHE A 49 -10.96 -14.82 0.36
N ASN A 50 -11.96 -15.42 1.01
CA ASN A 50 -12.29 -15.13 2.40
C ASN A 50 -11.19 -15.60 3.35
N GLN A 51 -10.61 -16.79 3.10
CA GLN A 51 -9.49 -17.30 3.87
C GLN A 51 -8.26 -16.41 3.75
N VAL A 52 -7.93 -15.96 2.54
CA VAL A 52 -6.83 -15.00 2.31
C VAL A 52 -7.10 -13.70 3.07
N THR A 53 -8.30 -13.14 2.96
CA THR A 53 -8.68 -11.91 3.67
C THR A 53 -8.53 -12.06 5.19
N GLN A 54 -8.97 -13.19 5.74
CA GLN A 54 -8.80 -13.49 7.16
C GLN A 54 -7.31 -13.58 7.53
N SER A 55 -6.48 -14.21 6.68
CA SER A 55 -5.04 -14.28 6.90
C SER A 55 -4.36 -12.90 6.93
N HIS A 56 -4.86 -11.94 6.13
CA HIS A 56 -4.38 -10.55 6.19
C HIS A 56 -4.74 -9.89 7.52
N HIS A 57 -5.98 -10.07 8.00
CA HIS A 57 -6.43 -9.55 9.28
C HIS A 57 -5.63 -10.15 10.45
N ASP A 58 -5.38 -11.46 10.42
CA ASP A 58 -4.60 -12.14 11.45
C ASP A 58 -3.13 -11.68 11.41
N PHE A 59 -2.57 -11.52 10.21
CA PHE A 59 -1.21 -11.01 10.03
C PHE A 59 -1.08 -9.60 10.62
N LEU A 60 -1.89 -8.63 10.19
CA LEU A 60 -1.82 -7.27 10.73
C LEU A 60 -2.21 -7.22 12.21
N GLY A 61 -3.17 -8.05 12.62
CA GLY A 61 -3.60 -8.18 14.01
C GLY A 61 -2.47 -8.59 14.95
N SER A 62 -1.49 -9.38 14.46
CA SER A 62 -0.29 -9.73 15.25
C SER A 62 0.62 -8.54 15.58
N PHE A 63 0.57 -7.45 14.80
CA PHE A 63 1.30 -6.20 15.06
C PHE A 63 0.47 -5.19 15.87
N LEU A 64 -0.84 -5.15 15.64
CA LEU A 64 -1.74 -4.20 16.30
C LEU A 64 -2.33 -4.72 17.62
N GLY A 65 -2.12 -6.00 17.95
CA GLY A 65 -2.64 -6.65 19.15
C GLY A 65 -4.13 -7.01 19.10
N SER A 66 -4.82 -6.78 17.97
CA SER A 66 -6.26 -7.03 17.82
C SER A 66 -6.65 -7.25 16.36
N SER A 67 -7.37 -8.35 16.11
CA SER A 67 -7.95 -8.66 14.79
C SER A 67 -9.01 -7.62 14.38
N ASN A 68 -9.78 -7.08 15.32
CA ASN A 68 -10.77 -6.05 15.03
C ASN A 68 -10.11 -4.73 14.60
N THR A 69 -9.04 -4.32 15.28
CA THR A 69 -8.28 -3.13 14.90
C THR A 69 -7.62 -3.31 13.53
N ALA A 70 -7.18 -4.53 13.20
CA ALA A 70 -6.68 -4.85 11.87
C ALA A 70 -7.76 -4.73 10.79
N LYS A 71 -8.98 -5.24 11.04
CA LYS A 71 -10.14 -5.09 10.14
C LYS A 71 -10.48 -3.62 9.88
N ASP A 72 -10.46 -2.80 10.93
CA ASP A 72 -10.75 -1.36 10.81
C ASP A 72 -9.63 -0.60 10.07
N SER A 73 -8.40 -1.10 10.14
CA SER A 73 -7.23 -0.48 9.51
C SER A 73 -7.07 -0.88 8.04
N ILE A 74 -7.42 -2.12 7.68
CA ILE A 74 -7.33 -2.65 6.31
C ILE A 74 -8.54 -2.17 5.50
N PHE A 75 -8.30 -1.30 4.54
CA PHE A 75 -9.34 -0.83 3.62
C PHE A 75 -9.34 -1.59 2.28
N TYR A 76 -8.31 -2.40 2.01
CA TYR A 76 -8.28 -3.26 0.81
C TYR A 76 -7.41 -4.51 1.00
N SER A 77 -7.91 -5.68 0.59
CA SER A 77 -7.15 -6.94 0.54
C SER A 77 -6.94 -7.39 -0.91
N TYR A 78 -5.68 -7.57 -1.31
CA TYR A 78 -5.32 -8.15 -2.61
C TYR A 78 -5.35 -9.68 -2.48
N THR A 79 -6.39 -10.32 -3.01
CA THR A 79 -6.65 -11.76 -2.80
C THR A 79 -6.47 -12.64 -4.03
N ARG A 80 -6.18 -12.04 -5.19
CA ARG A 80 -6.17 -12.75 -6.49
C ARG A 80 -4.75 -13.11 -6.91
N HIS A 81 -4.13 -12.28 -7.75
CA HIS A 81 -2.82 -12.54 -8.33
C HIS A 81 -1.67 -12.01 -7.47
N ILE A 82 -1.97 -11.05 -6.60
CA ILE A 82 -1.06 -10.45 -5.65
C ILE A 82 -1.54 -10.82 -4.25
N ASN A 83 -0.62 -11.19 -3.37
CA ASN A 83 -0.84 -11.37 -1.94
C ASN A 83 -0.39 -10.12 -1.19
N GLY A 84 -1.28 -9.56 -0.39
CA GLY A 84 -1.02 -8.33 0.34
C GLY A 84 -2.28 -7.55 0.67
N PHE A 85 -2.11 -6.43 1.35
CA PHE A 85 -3.22 -5.56 1.74
C PHE A 85 -2.79 -4.11 1.80
N ALA A 86 -3.78 -3.21 1.74
CA ALA A 86 -3.59 -1.79 1.98
C ALA A 86 -4.28 -1.38 3.28
N ALA A 87 -3.54 -0.68 4.15
CA ALA A 87 -3.99 -0.33 5.49
C ALA A 87 -3.54 1.08 5.90
N THR A 88 -4.29 1.68 6.82
CA THR A 88 -3.93 2.95 7.47
C THR A 88 -3.12 2.65 8.73
N LEU A 89 -1.84 2.98 8.72
CA LEU A 89 -0.88 2.58 9.76
C LEU A 89 -0.08 3.77 10.28
N ASP A 90 0.37 3.66 11.53
CA ASP A 90 1.47 4.47 12.04
C ASP A 90 2.78 4.05 11.35
N GLU A 91 3.68 5.00 11.15
CA GLU A 91 4.92 4.78 10.40
C GLU A 91 5.83 3.75 11.09
N GLU A 92 5.85 3.74 12.42
CA GLU A 92 6.58 2.78 13.23
C GLU A 92 6.06 1.34 13.02
N VAL A 93 4.74 1.16 12.95
CA VAL A 93 4.13 -0.15 12.68
C VAL A 93 4.49 -0.61 11.26
N ALA A 94 4.44 0.29 10.28
CA ALA A 94 4.83 -0.04 8.90
C ALA A 94 6.31 -0.49 8.81
N VAL A 95 7.21 0.18 9.55
CA VAL A 95 8.63 -0.18 9.64
C VAL A 95 8.82 -1.54 10.31
N GLU A 96 8.08 -1.84 11.37
CA GLU A 96 8.15 -3.17 12.02
C GLU A 96 7.63 -4.29 11.11
N ILE A 97 6.52 -4.06 10.41
CA ILE A 97 5.98 -5.02 9.43
C ILE A 97 7.01 -5.30 8.33
N ALA A 98 7.72 -4.29 7.84
CA ALA A 98 8.72 -4.44 6.78
C ALA A 98 9.90 -5.37 7.14
N LYS A 99 10.15 -5.61 8.43
CA LYS A 99 11.20 -6.52 8.91
C LYS A 99 10.76 -7.99 8.91
N HIS A 100 9.47 -8.27 8.76
CA HIS A 100 8.94 -9.62 8.88
C HIS A 100 9.31 -10.48 7.65
N PRO A 101 9.79 -11.73 7.82
CA PRO A 101 10.33 -12.55 6.71
C PRO A 101 9.30 -12.90 5.62
N LYS A 102 8.00 -12.84 5.91
CA LYS A 102 6.93 -13.03 4.91
C LYS A 102 6.62 -11.78 4.08
N VAL A 103 7.16 -10.62 4.45
CA VAL A 103 6.89 -9.34 3.79
C VAL A 103 7.99 -9.06 2.78
N LEU A 104 7.61 -8.89 1.52
CA LEU A 104 8.56 -8.56 0.45
C LEU A 104 8.81 -7.05 0.38
N SER A 105 7.77 -6.24 0.56
CA SER A 105 7.92 -4.78 0.59
C SER A 105 6.75 -4.11 1.31
N VAL A 106 7.04 -3.01 2.00
CA VAL A 106 6.04 -2.07 2.51
C VAL A 106 6.33 -0.71 1.92
N PHE A 107 5.32 -0.07 1.34
CA PHE A 107 5.47 1.26 0.76
C PHE A 107 4.21 2.10 0.98
N GLU A 108 4.39 3.42 1.08
CA GLU A 108 3.27 4.34 1.23
C GLU A 108 2.37 4.28 -0.01
N ASN A 109 1.07 4.10 0.21
CA ASN A 109 0.06 4.15 -0.82
C ASN A 109 -0.15 5.60 -1.26
N ARG A 110 0.18 5.89 -2.52
CA ARG A 110 0.09 7.24 -3.08
C ARG A 110 -0.75 7.21 -4.35
N GLY A 111 -1.68 8.15 -4.46
CA GLY A 111 -2.34 8.45 -5.72
C GLY A 111 -1.29 8.80 -6.79
N ARG A 112 -1.45 8.25 -7.99
CA ARG A 112 -0.59 8.54 -9.14
C ARG A 112 -1.30 9.48 -10.09
N LYS A 113 -0.56 10.43 -10.66
CA LYS A 113 -1.06 11.26 -11.75
C LYS A 113 -1.11 10.44 -13.03
N LEU A 114 -2.23 10.52 -13.74
CA LEU A 114 -2.38 9.93 -15.06
C LEU A 114 -1.47 10.67 -16.05
N HIS A 115 -0.63 9.93 -16.77
CA HIS A 115 0.30 10.46 -17.77
C HIS A 115 -0.24 10.29 -19.19
N THR A 116 -0.83 9.12 -19.46
CA THR A 116 -1.49 8.78 -20.72
C THR A 116 -2.91 8.34 -20.39
N THR A 117 -3.86 8.65 -21.27
CA THR A 117 -5.19 8.04 -21.32
C THR A 117 -5.38 7.55 -22.75
N ARG A 118 -6.08 6.44 -22.94
CA ARG A 118 -6.41 5.89 -24.28
C ARG A 118 -5.20 5.59 -25.18
N SER A 119 -4.10 5.09 -24.63
CA SER A 119 -2.89 4.80 -25.41
C SER A 119 -3.15 3.83 -26.58
N TRP A 120 -4.09 2.90 -26.37
CA TRP A 120 -4.50 1.92 -27.38
C TRP A 120 -5.20 2.57 -28.59
N ASP A 121 -6.07 3.57 -28.35
CA ASP A 121 -6.72 4.34 -29.41
C ASP A 121 -5.69 5.17 -30.18
N PHE A 122 -4.74 5.81 -29.47
CA PHE A 122 -3.69 6.64 -30.10
C PHE A 122 -2.78 5.82 -31.02
N MET A 123 -2.45 4.58 -30.63
CA MET A 123 -1.65 3.67 -31.42
C MET A 123 -2.44 2.92 -32.51
N GLU A 124 -3.74 3.25 -32.69
CA GLU A 124 -4.65 2.59 -33.63
C GLU A 124 -4.73 1.06 -33.43
N LEU A 125 -4.52 0.59 -32.19
CA LEU A 125 -4.56 -0.84 -31.85
C LEU A 125 -6.01 -1.31 -31.74
N GLU A 126 -6.86 -0.48 -31.14
CA GLU A 126 -8.29 -0.62 -31.07
C GLU A 126 -8.95 0.75 -31.10
N HIS A 127 -10.28 0.77 -31.23
CA HIS A 127 -11.08 1.98 -31.04
C HIS A 127 -12.26 1.64 -30.15
N ASN A 128 -12.33 2.24 -28.95
CA ASN A 128 -13.38 1.97 -27.95
C ASN A 128 -13.53 0.46 -27.63
N GLY A 129 -12.41 -0.26 -27.44
CA GLY A 129 -12.41 -1.70 -27.16
C GLY A 129 -12.70 -2.60 -28.36
N VAL A 130 -12.79 -2.03 -29.58
CA VAL A 130 -13.06 -2.78 -30.81
C VAL A 130 -11.81 -2.79 -31.70
N ILE A 131 -11.30 -3.98 -32.01
CA ILE A 131 -10.14 -4.17 -32.90
C ILE A 131 -10.59 -4.19 -34.37
N GLN A 132 -10.36 -3.07 -35.07
CA GLN A 132 -10.69 -2.92 -36.49
C GLN A 132 -9.93 -3.91 -37.38
N SER A 133 -10.42 -4.20 -38.59
CA SER A 133 -9.73 -5.08 -39.55
C SER A 133 -8.38 -4.53 -39.99
N SER A 134 -8.24 -3.20 -40.05
CA SER A 134 -7.01 -2.48 -40.41
C SER A 134 -5.99 -2.36 -39.28
N SER A 135 -6.36 -2.73 -38.04
CA SER A 135 -5.51 -2.60 -36.85
C SER A 135 -4.18 -3.33 -37.01
N ILE A 136 -3.12 -2.72 -36.48
CA ILE A 136 -1.80 -3.33 -36.51
C ILE A 136 -1.73 -4.62 -35.66
N TRP A 137 -2.62 -4.81 -34.68
CA TRP A 137 -2.74 -6.08 -33.96
C TRP A 137 -3.07 -7.22 -34.92
N LYS A 138 -4.05 -7.05 -35.80
CA LYS A 138 -4.39 -8.10 -36.79
C LYS A 138 -3.28 -8.29 -37.81
N LYS A 139 -2.70 -7.19 -38.32
CA LYS A 139 -1.59 -7.25 -39.30
C LYS A 139 -0.36 -7.98 -38.74
N ALA A 140 -0.06 -7.80 -37.45
CA ALA A 140 1.05 -8.43 -36.76
C ALA A 140 0.70 -9.79 -36.13
N ARG A 141 -0.46 -10.39 -36.45
CA ARG A 141 -0.96 -11.64 -35.83
C ARG A 141 -0.95 -11.59 -34.29
N PHE A 142 -1.37 -10.45 -33.74
CA PHE A 142 -1.39 -10.15 -32.30
C PHE A 142 -0.03 -10.28 -31.61
N GLY A 143 1.06 -10.17 -32.37
CA GLY A 143 2.41 -10.37 -31.83
C GLY A 143 2.69 -11.83 -31.51
N GLU A 144 2.17 -12.77 -32.29
CA GLU A 144 2.39 -14.22 -32.11
C GLU A 144 3.85 -14.55 -31.77
N GLY A 145 4.04 -15.20 -30.62
CA GLY A 145 5.37 -15.56 -30.09
C GLY A 145 6.08 -14.44 -29.33
N VAL A 146 5.45 -13.29 -29.12
CA VAL A 146 6.01 -12.11 -28.43
C VAL A 146 5.02 -11.58 -27.39
N ILE A 147 5.51 -11.24 -26.20
CA ILE A 147 4.74 -10.54 -25.17
C ILE A 147 5.17 -9.08 -25.16
N ILE A 148 4.22 -8.17 -25.37
CA ILE A 148 4.44 -6.72 -25.27
C ILE A 148 3.60 -6.20 -24.11
N GLY A 149 4.26 -5.76 -23.04
CA GLY A 149 3.60 -5.10 -21.92
C GLY A 149 3.53 -3.59 -22.14
N ASN A 150 2.33 -3.03 -22.20
CA ASN A 150 2.12 -1.58 -22.17
C ASN A 150 1.56 -1.18 -20.80
N LEU A 151 2.24 -0.28 -20.10
CA LEU A 151 1.76 0.28 -18.85
C LEU A 151 1.09 1.62 -19.13
N ASP A 152 -0.23 1.60 -19.32
CA ASP A 152 -1.04 2.83 -19.32
C ASP A 152 -1.42 3.16 -17.87
N THR A 153 -1.16 4.39 -17.44
CA THR A 153 -1.48 4.81 -16.06
C THR A 153 -2.97 5.04 -15.83
N GLY A 154 -3.78 5.04 -16.90
CA GLY A 154 -5.24 5.23 -16.88
C GLY A 154 -5.67 6.43 -17.71
#